data_AF-A0AAU5Y936-F1
#
_entry.id   AF-A0AAU5Y936-F1
#
_cell.length_a   1.000
_cell.length_b   1.000
_cell.length_c   1.000
_cell.angle_alpha   90.00
_cell.angle_beta   90.00
_cell.angle_gamma   90.00
#
_symmetry.space_group_name_H-M   'P 1'
#
loop_
_entity.id
_entity.type
_entity.pdbx_description
1 polymer ?
#
loop_
_entity_poly.entity_id
_entity_poly.type
_entity_poly.pdbx_seq_one_letter_code
_entity_poly.pdbx_strand_id
1 'polypeptide(L)'
;MTRGGTTAALLAGAALLLSGCDQVSTAVDQGSKTADKVGVCTEALGLADLNPLVDPDKLKARAADKEKRLRELAGSVQDQDVKNALLGMAGSYVEVQKERIEDAGVVAQWVQRNVKKLDALRAACG
;
A
#
# COMPACT_ATOMS: atom_id res chain seq x y z
N MET A 1 -46.35 35.95 11.05
CA MET A 1 -47.30 35.40 10.06
C MET A 1 -46.61 35.57 8.71
N THR A 2 -46.19 34.60 7.90
CA THR A 2 -46.53 33.19 7.60
C THR A 2 -45.32 32.63 6.82
N ARG A 3 -44.66 31.54 7.26
CA ARG A 3 -44.79 30.11 6.85
C ARG A 3 -44.09 29.68 5.54
N GLY A 4 -43.25 28.64 5.68
CA GLY A 4 -42.90 27.61 4.67
C GLY A 4 -41.55 27.83 3.97
N GLY A 5 -40.65 26.85 3.80
CA GLY A 5 -40.60 25.43 4.14
C GLY A 5 -39.42 24.74 3.43
N THR A 6 -38.90 23.66 4.03
CA THR A 6 -38.24 22.47 3.43
C THR A 6 -36.93 22.59 2.62
N THR A 7 -35.85 22.08 3.24
CA THR A 7 -34.87 21.08 2.75
C THR A 7 -34.40 21.09 1.29
N ALA A 8 -33.09 21.24 1.07
CA ALA A 8 -32.30 20.36 0.20
C ALA A 8 -30.80 20.50 0.50
N ALA A 9 -30.20 19.45 1.05
CA ALA A 9 -28.76 19.23 1.00
C ALA A 9 -28.35 19.02 -0.46
N LEU A 10 -27.34 19.76 -0.92
CA LEU A 10 -26.60 19.43 -2.14
C LEU A 10 -25.12 19.40 -1.76
N LEU A 11 -24.67 18.19 -1.43
CA LEU A 11 -23.29 17.75 -1.44
C LEU A 11 -22.70 18.11 -2.81
N ALA A 12 -21.87 19.15 -2.86
CA ALA A 12 -21.01 19.41 -4.00
C ALA A 12 -19.91 18.34 -3.99
N GLY A 13 -20.21 17.21 -4.65
CA GLY A 13 -19.23 16.19 -4.99
C GLY A 13 -18.19 16.79 -5.91
N ALA A 14 -17.01 17.10 -5.36
CA ALA A 14 -15.82 17.31 -6.15
C ALA A 14 -15.38 15.95 -6.71
N ALA A 15 -15.80 15.70 -7.95
CA ALA A 15 -15.23 14.66 -8.79
C ALA A 15 -13.76 15.01 -9.07
N LEU A 16 -12.85 14.46 -8.26
CA LEU A 16 -11.43 14.47 -8.58
C LEU A 16 -11.12 13.25 -9.45
N LEU A 17 -11.16 13.48 -10.76
CA LEU A 17 -10.54 12.64 -11.77
C LEU A 17 -9.01 12.78 -11.62
N LEU A 18 -8.37 11.94 -10.82
CA LEU A 18 -6.91 11.80 -10.79
C LEU A 18 -6.49 10.58 -11.60
N SER A 19 -6.42 10.79 -12.92
CA SER A 19 -5.54 10.00 -13.77
C SER A 19 -4.17 10.70 -13.77
N GLY A 20 -3.24 10.18 -12.97
CA GLY A 20 -1.88 10.70 -12.88
C GLY A 20 -1.37 10.67 -11.44
N CYS A 21 -0.38 9.84 -11.19
CA CYS A 21 0.38 9.77 -9.94
C CYS A 21 1.18 11.07 -9.73
N ASP A 22 0.55 12.19 -9.38
CA ASP A 22 1.24 13.37 -8.84
C ASP A 22 0.22 14.36 -8.26
N GLN A 23 -0.22 14.09 -7.02
CA GLN A 23 -0.73 15.08 -6.06
C GLN A 23 -1.08 14.37 -4.74
N VAL A 24 -0.05 14.00 -3.97
CA VAL A 24 -0.19 13.75 -2.53
C VAL A 24 0.44 14.95 -1.81
N SER A 25 -0.34 16.02 -1.67
CA SER A 25 0.09 17.19 -0.89
C SER A 25 -1.14 17.80 -0.22
N THR A 26 -1.61 17.14 0.83
CA THR A 26 -2.47 17.65 1.93
C THR A 26 -2.90 16.41 2.73
N ALA A 27 -2.65 16.21 4.02
CA ALA A 27 -2.16 17.05 5.08
C ALA A 27 -1.32 16.16 6.03
N VAL A 28 -0.11 16.61 6.36
CA VAL A 28 0.68 16.02 7.45
C VAL A 28 0.56 17.01 8.60
N ASP A 29 -0.47 16.85 9.42
CA ASP A 29 -0.62 17.57 10.69
C ASP A 29 -0.79 16.59 11.84
N GLN A 30 0.35 16.34 12.49
CA GLN A 30 0.57 16.24 13.94
C GLN A 30 -0.30 15.32 14.81
N GLY A 31 0.39 14.40 15.48
CA GLY A 31 0.25 14.28 16.94
C GLY A 31 -0.65 13.17 17.45
N SER A 32 -0.37 11.92 17.12
CA SER A 32 -0.67 10.73 17.93
C SER A 32 0.12 9.55 17.37
N LYS A 33 0.46 8.55 18.20
CA LYS A 33 1.34 7.40 17.84
C LYS A 33 0.76 6.43 16.79
N THR A 34 -0.20 6.88 16.00
CA THR A 34 -0.84 6.13 14.93
C THR A 34 -0.49 6.83 13.62
N ALA A 35 0.17 6.13 12.70
CA ALA A 35 0.46 6.69 11.40
C ALA A 35 -0.84 6.78 10.60
N ASP A 36 -1.10 7.95 10.00
CA ASP A 36 -2.26 8.12 9.13
C ASP A 36 -2.21 7.14 7.97
N LYS A 37 -3.38 6.59 7.61
CA LYS A 37 -3.55 5.61 6.52
C LYS A 37 -2.81 6.03 5.25
N VAL A 38 -2.88 7.32 4.90
CA VAL A 38 -2.23 7.90 3.72
C VAL A 38 -0.70 7.79 3.80
N GLY A 39 -0.09 8.10 4.95
CA GLY A 39 1.36 8.01 5.13
C GLY A 39 1.84 6.56 5.06
N VAL A 40 1.12 5.66 5.73
CA VAL A 40 1.39 4.22 5.69
C VAL A 40 1.31 3.67 4.26
N CYS A 41 0.25 4.04 3.53
CA CYS A 41 0.03 3.59 2.16
C CYS A 41 1.07 4.14 1.19
N THR A 42 1.44 5.41 1.32
CA THR A 42 2.48 6.03 0.49
C THR A 42 3.81 5.28 0.66
N GLU A 43 4.20 5.02 1.90
CA GLU A 43 5.43 4.30 2.18
C GLU A 43 5.38 2.84 1.72
N ALA A 44 4.27 2.14 2.00
CA ALA A 44 4.09 0.75 1.63
C ALA A 44 4.12 0.52 0.12
N LEU A 45 3.48 1.40 -0.66
CA LEU A 45 3.51 1.34 -2.12
C LEU A 45 4.91 1.61 -2.67
N GLY A 46 5.71 2.47 -2.03
CA GLY A 46 7.12 2.66 -2.37
C GLY A 46 7.99 1.42 -2.07
N LEU A 47 7.69 0.68 -0.99
CA LEU A 47 8.39 -0.58 -0.66
C LEU A 47 8.01 -1.71 -1.62
N ALA A 48 6.79 -1.69 -2.15
CA ALA A 48 6.27 -2.69 -3.07
C ALA A 48 6.72 -2.52 -4.54
N ASP A 49 7.90 -1.94 -4.77
CA ASP A 49 8.57 -1.96 -6.07
C ASP A 49 8.99 -3.40 -6.43
N LEU A 50 8.19 -4.02 -7.31
CA LEU A 50 8.37 -5.36 -7.87
C LEU A 50 9.12 -5.27 -9.20
N ASN A 51 10.30 -4.67 -9.21
CA ASN A 51 11.10 -4.60 -10.43
C ASN A 51 11.63 -6.01 -10.81
N PRO A 52 11.18 -6.61 -11.93
CA PRO A 52 11.55 -7.96 -12.33
C PRO A 52 12.96 -8.05 -12.95
N LEU A 53 13.60 -6.90 -13.20
CA LEU A 53 14.98 -6.81 -13.72
C LEU A 53 16.00 -6.72 -12.59
N VAL A 54 15.57 -6.88 -11.34
CA VAL A 54 16.45 -6.84 -10.18
C VAL A 54 17.21 -8.15 -10.08
N ASP A 55 18.53 -8.02 -9.93
CA ASP A 55 19.43 -9.10 -9.56
C ASP A 55 18.89 -9.91 -8.37
N PRO A 56 18.79 -11.25 -8.45
CA PRO A 56 18.28 -12.10 -7.37
C PRO A 56 18.93 -11.85 -6.01
N ASP A 57 20.23 -11.59 -5.96
CA ASP A 57 20.93 -11.32 -4.69
C ASP A 57 20.51 -9.97 -4.11
N LYS A 58 20.29 -8.96 -4.96
CA LYS A 58 19.73 -7.66 -4.54
C LYS A 58 18.26 -7.77 -4.12
N LEU A 59 17.50 -8.70 -4.70
CA LEU A 59 16.13 -8.97 -4.29
C LEU A 59 16.11 -9.59 -2.89
N LYS A 60 16.92 -10.62 -2.64
CA LYS A 60 17.10 -11.27 -1.33
C LYS A 60 17.57 -10.28 -0.27
N ALA A 61 18.62 -9.49 -0.57
CA ALA A 61 19.19 -8.54 0.36
C ALA A 61 18.18 -7.50 0.85
N ARG A 62 17.28 -7.06 -0.03
CA ARG A 62 16.25 -6.06 0.29
C ARG A 62 14.96 -6.66 0.81
N ALA A 63 14.72 -7.95 0.61
CA ALA A 63 13.49 -8.60 1.03
C ALA A 63 13.30 -8.58 2.55
N ALA A 64 14.37 -8.79 3.33
CA ALA A 64 14.32 -8.75 4.78
C ALA A 64 13.94 -7.35 5.30
N ASP A 65 14.58 -6.29 4.78
CA ASP A 65 14.28 -4.91 5.18
C ASP A 65 12.85 -4.50 4.81
N LYS A 66 12.41 -4.85 3.60
CA LYS A 66 11.04 -4.58 3.13
C LYS A 66 10.00 -5.33 3.97
N GLU A 67 10.26 -6.60 4.27
CA GLU A 67 9.41 -7.43 5.12
C GLU A 67 9.23 -6.83 6.51
N LYS A 68 10.35 -6.49 7.16
CA LYS A 68 10.35 -5.84 8.47
C LYS A 68 9.57 -4.54 8.44
N ARG A 69 9.83 -3.67 7.45
CA ARG A 69 9.18 -2.37 7.37
C ARG A 69 7.68 -2.47 7.13
N LEU A 70 7.25 -3.39 6.27
CA LEU A 70 5.82 -3.64 6.03
C LEU A 70 5.10 -4.13 7.30
N ARG A 71 5.75 -4.94 8.14
CA ARG A 71 5.19 -5.34 9.44
C ARG A 71 5.11 -4.20 10.44
N GLU A 72 6.13 -3.34 10.49
CA GLU A 72 6.10 -2.13 11.33
C GLU A 72 4.93 -1.23 10.92
N LEU A 73 4.77 -0.98 9.62
CA LEU A 73 3.65 -0.23 9.06
C LEU A 73 2.31 -0.87 9.43
N ALA A 74 2.18 -2.19 9.30
CA ALA A 74 0.98 -2.94 9.68
C ALA A 74 0.64 -2.84 11.18
N GLY A 75 1.66 -2.73 12.04
CA GLY A 75 1.50 -2.50 13.48
C GLY A 75 1.09 -1.06 13.83
N SER A 76 1.29 -0.12 12.89
CA SER A 76 1.05 1.31 13.10
C SER A 76 -0.29 1.83 12.55
N VAL A 77 -0.97 1.03 11.73
CA VAL A 77 -2.24 1.39 11.08
C VAL A 77 -3.45 0.76 11.80
N GLN A 78 -4.56 1.50 11.90
CA GLN A 78 -5.79 1.00 12.51
C GLN A 78 -6.72 0.28 11.52
N ASP A 79 -6.66 0.70 10.25
CA ASP A 79 -7.42 0.11 9.15
C ASP A 79 -7.02 -1.37 8.96
N GLN A 80 -7.99 -2.28 9.14
CA GLN A 80 -7.72 -3.72 9.07
C GLN A 80 -7.45 -4.21 7.65
N ASP A 81 -8.02 -3.58 6.63
CA ASP A 81 -7.79 -3.97 5.24
C ASP A 81 -6.38 -3.59 4.82
N VAL A 82 -5.92 -2.38 5.19
CA VAL A 82 -4.54 -1.94 4.98
C VAL A 82 -3.59 -2.85 5.76
N LYS A 83 -3.86 -3.11 7.03
CA LYS A 83 -3.05 -4.03 7.85
C LYS A 83 -2.91 -5.41 7.20
N ASN A 84 -4.02 -6.00 6.74
CA ASN A 84 -4.01 -7.31 6.11
C ASN A 84 -3.25 -7.31 4.78
N ALA A 85 -3.40 -6.26 3.97
CA ALA A 85 -2.66 -6.12 2.72
C ALA A 85 -1.15 -5.99 2.96
N LEU A 86 -0.74 -5.18 3.94
CA LEU A 86 0.65 -5.03 4.35
C LEU A 86 1.27 -6.35 4.82
N LEU A 87 0.55 -7.09 5.68
CA LEU A 87 0.99 -8.41 6.13
C LEU A 87 1.06 -9.43 4.99
N GLY A 88 0.13 -9.34 4.03
CA GLY A 88 0.12 -10.16 2.82
C GLY A 88 1.34 -9.93 1.93
N MET A 89 1.77 -8.66 1.79
CA MET A 89 3.00 -8.26 1.10
C MET A 89 4.27 -8.60 1.89
N ALA A 90 4.26 -8.44 3.21
CA ALA A 90 5.40 -8.85 4.05
C ALA A 90 5.65 -10.36 3.93
N GLY A 91 4.58 -11.16 3.93
CA GLY A 91 4.66 -12.61 3.77
C GLY A 91 5.30 -13.05 2.46
N SER A 92 5.05 -12.37 1.35
CA SER A 92 5.68 -12.72 0.06
C SER A 92 7.17 -12.38 0.02
N TYR A 93 7.63 -11.38 0.76
CA TYR A 93 9.06 -11.17 0.95
C TYR A 93 9.71 -12.24 1.85
N VAL A 94 8.96 -12.93 2.72
CA VAL A 94 9.49 -14.13 3.41
C VAL A 94 9.62 -15.30 2.43
N GLU A 95 8.66 -15.47 1.50
CA GLU A 95 8.71 -16.52 0.47
C GLU A 95 9.99 -16.38 -0.38
N VAL A 96 10.30 -15.18 -0.86
CA VAL A 96 11.48 -14.92 -1.71
C VAL A 96 12.82 -15.16 -1.01
N GLN A 97 12.86 -14.99 0.31
CA GLN A 97 14.05 -15.29 1.11
C GLN A 97 14.30 -16.80 1.25
N LYS A 98 13.23 -17.60 1.23
CA LYS A 98 13.27 -19.06 1.38
C LYS A 98 13.43 -19.79 0.05
N GLU A 99 12.98 -19.20 -1.05
CA GLU A 99 13.05 -19.79 -2.38
C GLU A 99 14.45 -19.71 -3.01
N ARG A 100 14.78 -20.69 -3.87
CA ARG A 100 15.97 -20.67 -4.75
C ARG A 100 15.71 -19.73 -5.93
N ILE A 101 15.66 -18.43 -5.67
CA ILE A 101 15.41 -17.38 -6.69
C ILE A 101 16.53 -17.20 -7.72
N GLU A 102 17.51 -18.08 -7.73
CA GLU A 102 18.55 -18.20 -8.76
C GLU A 102 17.93 -18.65 -10.11
N ASP A 103 16.74 -19.27 -10.06
CA ASP A 103 15.93 -19.61 -11.23
C ASP A 103 15.02 -18.44 -11.63
N ALA A 104 15.19 -17.94 -12.86
CA ALA A 104 14.38 -16.87 -13.42
C ALA A 104 12.87 -17.19 -13.45
N GLY A 105 12.50 -18.47 -13.60
CA GLY A 105 11.10 -18.92 -13.56
C GLY A 105 10.45 -18.73 -12.19
N VAL A 106 11.22 -18.95 -11.11
CA VAL A 106 10.77 -18.75 -9.72
C VAL A 106 10.52 -17.26 -9.46
N VAL A 107 11.44 -16.39 -9.89
CA VAL A 107 11.29 -14.92 -9.78
C VAL A 107 10.07 -14.43 -10.56
N ALA A 108 9.87 -14.90 -11.79
CA ALA A 108 8.71 -14.51 -12.60
C ALA A 108 7.38 -14.92 -11.93
N GLN A 109 7.30 -16.13 -11.39
CA GLN A 109 6.12 -16.57 -10.63
C GLN A 109 5.92 -15.77 -9.36
N TRP A 110 6.99 -15.44 -8.63
CA TRP A 110 6.93 -14.57 -7.45
C TRP A 110 6.36 -13.20 -7.82
N VAL A 111 6.87 -12.56 -8.88
CA VAL A 111 6.36 -11.27 -9.36
C VAL A 111 4.87 -11.36 -9.69
N GLN A 112 4.43 -12.37 -10.44
CA GLN A 112 3.00 -12.55 -10.77
C GLN A 112 2.11 -12.68 -9.53
N ARG A 113 2.55 -13.41 -8.50
CA ARG A 113 1.82 -13.50 -7.23
C ARG A 113 1.81 -12.16 -6.48
N ASN A 114 2.90 -11.42 -6.53
CA ASN A 114 3.04 -10.15 -5.83
C ASN A 114 2.29 -9.01 -6.50
N VAL A 115 2.10 -9.01 -7.83
CA VAL A 115 1.25 -8.04 -8.52
C VAL A 115 -0.17 -8.07 -7.93
N LYS A 116 -0.74 -9.27 -7.71
CA LYS A 116 -2.07 -9.39 -7.09
C LYS A 116 -2.12 -8.85 -5.65
N LYS A 117 -1.05 -9.07 -4.88
CA LYS A 117 -0.95 -8.54 -3.50
C LYS A 117 -0.77 -7.02 -3.49
N LEU A 118 -0.05 -6.49 -4.47
CA LEU A 118 0.12 -5.06 -4.66
C LEU A 118 -1.19 -4.40 -5.10
N ASP A 119 -1.98 -5.04 -5.95
CA ASP A 119 -3.32 -4.56 -6.30
C ASP A 119 -4.26 -4.56 -5.09
N ALA A 120 -4.19 -5.60 -4.24
CA ALA A 120 -4.91 -5.62 -2.98
C ALA A 120 -4.46 -4.50 -2.02
N LEU A 121 -3.15 -4.22 -1.96
CA LEU A 121 -2.61 -3.10 -1.18
C LEU A 121 -3.12 -1.75 -1.72
N ARG A 122 -3.11 -1.54 -3.04
CA ARG A 122 -3.67 -0.33 -3.65
C ARG A 122 -5.15 -0.17 -3.33
N ALA A 123 -5.94 -1.24 -3.50
CA ALA A 123 -7.37 -1.22 -3.21
C ALA A 123 -7.66 -0.91 -1.74
N ALA A 124 -6.87 -1.47 -0.81
CA ALA A 124 -7.00 -1.17 0.61
C ALA A 124 -6.61 0.28 0.95
N CYS A 125 -5.65 0.84 0.21
CA CYS A 125 -5.17 2.20 0.39
C CYS A 125 -6.14 3.28 -0.10
N GLY A 126 -7.05 2.93 -1.02
CA GLY A 126 -8.07 3.84 -1.55
C GLY A 126 -7.61 4.50 -2.85
#